data_AF-A0A3D3Q6W2-F1
#
_entry.id   AF-A0A3D3Q6W2-F1
#
_cell.length_a   1.000
_cell.length_b   1.000
_cell.length_c   1.000
_cell.angle_alpha   90.00
_cell.angle_beta   90.00
_cell.angle_gamma   90.00
#
_symmetry.space_group_name_H-M   'P 1'
#
loop_
_entity.id
_entity.type
_entity.pdbx_description
1 polymer ?
#
loop_
_entity_poly.entity_id
_entity_poly.type
_entity_poly.pdbx_seq_one_letter_code
_entity_poly.pdbx_strand_id
1 'polypeptide(L)'
;MQHAVDDEENILSDLPKKSIDTGSGLERVALVLQDAGNIFEADVLRPLVEVAERLTGHRYGADDRDDVSLRVLAEHGRATTFLMADGVLPSNEGRG
;
A
#
# COMPACT_ATOMS: atom_id res chain seq x y z
N MET A 1 13.21 0.17 -18.79
CA MET A 1 12.68 0.84 -19.99
C MET A 1 13.65 0.69 -21.17
N GLN A 2 13.19 0.04 -22.24
CA GLN A 2 14.03 -0.29 -23.41
C GLN A 2 13.54 0.35 -24.72
N HIS A 3 12.24 0.62 -24.85
CA HIS A 3 11.61 1.08 -26.08
C HIS A 3 10.82 2.36 -25.85
N ALA A 4 10.69 3.18 -26.90
CA ALA A 4 9.70 4.23 -26.97
C ALA A 4 8.37 3.62 -27.44
N VAL A 5 7.28 3.93 -26.75
CA VAL A 5 5.93 3.45 -27.07
C VAL A 5 4.99 4.63 -27.29
N ASP A 6 3.96 4.45 -28.13
CA ASP A 6 2.86 5.41 -28.26
C ASP A 6 1.80 5.24 -27.15
N ASP A 7 0.74 6.03 -27.21
CA ASP A 7 -0.36 6.01 -26.22
C ASP A 7 -1.17 4.69 -26.25
N GLU A 8 -1.05 3.91 -27.32
CA GLU A 8 -1.67 2.58 -27.47
C GLU A 8 -0.69 1.45 -27.10
N GLU A 9 0.45 1.78 -26.49
CA GLU A 9 1.54 0.89 -26.11
C GLU A 9 2.25 0.17 -27.28
N ASN A 10 2.12 0.65 -28.52
CA ASN A 10 2.85 0.10 -29.65
C ASN A 10 4.33 0.52 -29.61
N ILE A 11 5.25 -0.39 -29.94
CA ILE A 11 6.69 -0.11 -30.00
C ILE A 11 7.02 0.74 -31.22
N LEU A 12 7.54 1.94 -30.99
CA LEU A 12 7.97 2.87 -32.03
C LEU A 12 9.45 2.68 -32.39
N SER A 13 10.31 2.49 -31.38
CA SER A 13 11.76 2.35 -31.55
C SER A 13 12.47 1.93 -30.26
N ASP A 14 13.77 1.62 -30.36
CA ASP A 14 14.64 1.50 -29.20
C ASP A 14 14.94 2.87 -28.58
N LEU A 15 14.99 2.94 -27.24
CA LEU A 15 15.44 4.14 -26.55
C LEU A 15 16.93 4.39 -26.80
N PRO A 16 17.34 5.64 -27.05
CA PRO A 16 18.75 5.99 -27.24
C PRO A 16 19.58 5.72 -25.97
N LYS A 17 18.95 5.75 -24.79
CA LYS A 17 19.53 5.33 -23.52
C LYS A 17 18.56 4.44 -22.76
N LYS A 18 18.92 3.17 -22.61
CA LYS A 18 18.14 2.20 -21.83
C LYS A 18 18.29 2.49 -20.34
N SER A 19 17.20 2.29 -19.60
CA SER A 19 17.13 2.54 -18.16
C SER A 19 16.60 1.31 -17.44
N ILE A 20 17.00 1.14 -16.19
CA ILE A 20 16.48 0.11 -15.30
C ILE A 20 15.50 0.76 -14.32
N ASP A 21 14.39 0.09 -14.08
CA ASP A 21 13.39 0.48 -13.09
C ASP A 21 13.11 -0.76 -12.23
N THR A 22 13.28 -0.62 -10.92
CA THR A 22 13.09 -1.72 -9.96
C THR A 22 12.25 -1.22 -8.80
N GLY A 23 11.26 -2.02 -8.41
CA GLY A 23 10.50 -1.82 -7.18
C GLY A 23 10.50 -3.09 -6.35
N SER A 24 10.63 -2.94 -5.04
CA SER A 24 10.40 -4.00 -4.06
C SER A 24 9.55 -3.44 -2.93
N GLY A 25 8.39 -4.05 -2.70
CA GLY A 25 7.46 -3.57 -1.68
C GLY A 25 8.03 -3.80 -0.29
N LEU A 26 8.28 -2.72 0.46
CA LEU A 26 8.88 -2.76 1.78
C LEU A 26 8.10 -3.68 2.73
N GLU A 27 6.78 -3.59 2.72
CA GLU A 27 5.88 -4.38 3.57
C GLU A 27 5.97 -5.87 3.24
N ARG A 28 6.20 -6.22 1.97
CA ARG A 28 6.38 -7.63 1.55
C ARG A 28 7.77 -8.15 1.88
N VAL A 29 8.80 -7.32 1.78
CA VAL A 29 10.15 -7.69 2.22
C VAL A 29 10.16 -7.91 3.74
N ALA A 30 9.53 -7.00 4.50
CA ALA A 30 9.39 -7.10 5.95
C ALA A 30 8.66 -8.39 6.35
N LEU A 31 7.54 -8.72 5.69
CA LEU A 31 6.83 -9.98 5.89
C LEU A 31 7.75 -11.20 5.80
N VAL A 32 8.57 -11.29 4.76
CA VAL A 32 9.46 -12.45 4.55
C VAL A 32 10.57 -12.47 5.59
N LEU A 33 11.20 -11.33 5.88
CA LEU A 33 12.31 -11.25 6.83
C LEU A 33 11.88 -11.48 8.28
N GLN A 34 10.61 -11.22 8.60
CA GLN A 34 10.04 -11.35 9.94
C GLN A 34 9.24 -12.63 10.15
N ASP A 35 9.14 -13.49 9.12
CA ASP A 35 8.31 -14.71 9.14
C ASP A 35 6.84 -14.43 9.54
N ALA A 36 6.29 -13.30 9.06
CA ALA A 36 4.93 -12.87 9.36
C ALA A 36 3.92 -13.56 8.44
N GLY A 37 2.70 -13.86 8.94
CA GLY A 37 1.68 -14.54 8.16
C GLY A 37 1.07 -13.68 7.04
N ASN A 38 1.07 -12.36 7.23
CA ASN A 38 0.62 -11.36 6.24
C ASN A 38 1.21 -9.99 6.59
N ILE A 39 1.10 -9.02 5.65
CA ILE A 39 1.77 -7.72 5.80
C ILE A 39 1.30 -6.93 7.03
N PHE A 40 0.10 -7.20 7.54
CA PHE A 40 -0.49 -6.53 8.71
C PHE A 40 0.04 -7.07 10.04
N GLU A 41 0.76 -8.19 10.00
CA GLU A 41 1.49 -8.75 11.15
C GLU A 41 2.95 -8.31 11.18
N ALA A 42 3.47 -7.78 10.07
CA ALA A 42 4.80 -7.17 10.05
C ALA A 42 4.81 -5.86 10.86
N ASP A 43 5.95 -5.55 11.46
CA ASP A 43 6.17 -4.39 12.34
C ASP A 43 5.76 -3.04 11.72
N VAL A 44 5.86 -2.90 10.40
CA VAL A 44 5.48 -1.70 9.64
C VAL A 44 3.99 -1.39 9.67
N LEU A 45 3.12 -2.40 9.83
CA LEU A 45 1.65 -2.22 9.81
C LEU A 45 0.96 -2.69 11.10
N ARG A 46 1.56 -3.63 11.85
CA ARG A 46 0.97 -4.17 13.09
C ARG A 46 0.53 -3.09 14.09
N PRO A 47 1.31 -2.01 14.35
CA PRO A 47 0.88 -0.97 15.28
C PRO A 47 -0.42 -0.25 14.85
N LEU A 48 -0.68 -0.14 13.54
CA LEU A 48 -1.92 0.46 13.03
C LEU A 48 -3.12 -0.46 13.27
N VAL A 49 -2.94 -1.77 13.11
CA VAL A 49 -3.96 -2.77 13.47
C VAL A 49 -4.26 -2.70 14.97
N GLU A 50 -3.24 -2.59 15.82
CA GLU A 50 -3.42 -2.48 17.28
C GLU A 50 -4.17 -1.20 17.69
N VAL A 51 -3.97 -0.09 16.96
CA VAL A 51 -4.79 1.11 17.14
C VAL A 51 -6.24 0.85 16.75
N ALA A 52 -6.49 0.17 15.63
CA ALA A 52 -7.84 -0.19 15.22
C ALA A 52 -8.52 -1.14 16.21
N GLU A 53 -7.81 -2.15 16.73
CA GLU A 53 -8.29 -3.05 17.80
C GLU A 53 -8.70 -2.24 19.04
N ARG A 54 -7.84 -1.32 19.50
CA ARG A 54 -8.10 -0.48 20.67
C ARG A 54 -9.30 0.44 20.50
N LEU A 55 -9.49 1.01 19.31
CA LEU A 55 -10.59 1.95 19.03
C LEU A 55 -11.93 1.25 18.84
N THR A 56 -11.93 0.05 18.27
CA THR A 56 -13.16 -0.68 17.93
C THR A 56 -13.56 -1.68 19.03
N GLY A 57 -12.62 -2.14 19.85
CA GLY A 57 -12.83 -3.20 20.84
C GLY A 57 -12.79 -4.61 20.23
N HIS A 58 -12.61 -4.74 18.92
CA HIS A 58 -12.45 -6.03 18.24
C HIS A 58 -10.99 -6.49 18.31
N ARG A 59 -10.78 -7.82 18.28
CA ARG A 59 -9.45 -8.43 18.33
C ARG A 59 -9.12 -9.05 16.97
N TYR A 60 -7.95 -8.73 16.46
CA TYR A 60 -7.40 -9.32 15.24
C TYR A 60 -7.06 -10.80 15.46
N GLY A 61 -7.46 -11.65 14.51
CA GLY A 61 -7.38 -13.11 14.56
C GLY A 61 -8.54 -13.79 15.31
N ALA A 62 -9.54 -13.02 15.78
CA ALA A 62 -10.70 -13.60 16.48
C ALA A 62 -11.87 -13.93 15.56
N ASP A 63 -12.06 -13.15 14.48
CA ASP A 63 -13.11 -13.31 13.49
C ASP A 63 -12.64 -12.77 12.13
N ASP A 64 -12.88 -13.52 11.06
CA ASP A 64 -12.37 -13.19 9.72
C ASP A 64 -12.94 -11.87 9.17
N ARG A 65 -14.19 -11.53 9.52
CA ARG A 65 -14.84 -10.29 9.06
C ARG A 65 -14.27 -9.10 9.81
N ASP A 66 -14.04 -9.24 11.10
CA ASP A 66 -13.39 -8.22 11.91
C ASP A 66 -11.94 -8.00 11.43
N ASP A 67 -11.21 -9.06 11.09
CA ASP A 67 -9.85 -8.97 10.55
C ASP A 67 -9.79 -8.15 9.27
N VAL A 68 -10.72 -8.39 8.34
CA VAL A 68 -10.83 -7.57 7.12
C VAL A 68 -11.08 -6.10 7.46
N SER A 69 -11.98 -5.83 8.40
CA SER A 69 -12.32 -4.46 8.80
C SER A 69 -11.16 -3.74 9.48
N LEU A 70 -10.42 -4.42 10.37
CA LEU A 70 -9.24 -3.91 11.04
C LEU A 70 -8.10 -3.62 10.06
N ARG A 71 -7.89 -4.48 9.05
CA ARG A 71 -6.94 -4.26 7.95
C ARG A 71 -7.30 -3.04 7.11
N VAL A 72 -8.60 -2.87 6.80
CA VAL A 72 -9.09 -1.70 6.05
C VAL A 72 -8.82 -0.41 6.82
N LEU A 73 -9.11 -0.38 8.13
CA LEU A 73 -8.84 0.79 8.97
C LEU A 73 -7.34 1.13 9.01
N ALA A 74 -6.47 0.12 9.17
CA ALA A 74 -5.03 0.32 9.18
C ALA A 74 -4.51 0.86 7.83
N GLU A 75 -4.90 0.25 6.71
CA GLU A 75 -4.46 0.66 5.37
C GLU A 75 -5.00 2.03 4.98
N HIS A 76 -6.30 2.26 5.14
CA HIS A 76 -6.92 3.52 4.72
C HIS A 76 -6.47 4.66 5.64
N GLY A 77 -6.27 4.41 6.94
CA GLY A 77 -5.66 5.38 7.84
C GLY A 77 -4.27 5.82 7.36
N ARG A 78 -3.41 4.87 6.95
CA ARG A 78 -2.09 5.17 6.38
C ARG A 78 -2.21 5.95 5.07
N ALA A 79 -3.01 5.45 4.12
CA ALA A 79 -3.18 6.05 2.80
C ALA A 79 -3.71 7.49 2.89
N THR A 80 -4.78 7.72 3.66
CA THR A 80 -5.35 9.06 3.86
C THR A 80 -4.35 10.00 4.53
N THR A 81 -3.56 9.51 5.49
CA THR A 81 -2.52 10.32 6.15
C THR A 81 -1.48 10.81 5.14
N PHE A 82 -0.97 9.93 4.29
CA PHE A 82 0.00 10.30 3.26
C PHE A 82 -0.60 11.25 2.21
N LEU A 83 -1.82 10.97 1.74
CA LEU A 83 -2.51 11.85 0.79
C LEU A 83 -2.67 13.28 1.35
N MET A 84 -3.15 13.40 2.59
CA MET A 84 -3.31 14.70 3.24
C MET A 84 -1.96 15.40 3.48
N ALA A 85 -0.92 14.64 3.84
CA ALA A 85 0.43 15.18 4.00
C ALA A 85 0.99 15.75 2.69
N ASP A 86 0.65 15.14 1.55
CA ASP A 86 1.00 15.62 0.20
C ASP A 86 0.06 16.70 -0.34
N GLY A 87 -0.86 17.22 0.48
CA GLY A 87 -1.76 18.33 0.13
C GLY A 87 -3.04 17.92 -0.61
N VAL A 88 -3.35 16.62 -0.68
CA VAL A 88 -4.63 16.15 -1.23
C VAL A 88 -5.71 16.26 -0.15
N LEU A 89 -6.72 17.07 -0.42
CA LEU A 89 -7.87 17.27 0.46
C LEU A 89 -9.11 16.57 -0.11
N PRO A 90 -10.00 16.02 0.74
CA PRO A 90 -11.25 15.42 0.27
C PRO A 90 -12.10 16.40 -0.56
N SER A 91 -12.62 15.92 -1.68
CA SER A 91 -13.42 16.68 -2.64
C SER A 91 -14.37 15.76 -3.42
N ASN A 92 -15.07 16.30 -4.42
CA ASN A 92 -15.89 15.51 -5.33
C ASN A 92 -15.27 15.40 -6.75
N GLU A 93 -14.04 15.88 -6.93
CA GLU A 93 -13.38 15.97 -8.24
C GLU A 93 -11.89 15.64 -8.17
N GLY A 94 -11.38 14.96 -9.21
CA GLY A 94 -9.95 14.70 -9.35
C GLY A 94 -9.38 13.78 -8.28
N ARG A 95 -8.33 14.22 -7.58
CA ARG A 95 -7.57 13.39 -6.62
C ARG A 95 -8.18 13.35 -5.22
N GLY A 96 -9.15 14.22 -4.93
CA GLY A 96 -9.73 14.44 -3.61
C GLY A 96 -11.16 13.96 -3.52
#